data_AF-A0A523Q4Z6-F1
#
_entry.id   AF-A0A523Q4Z6-F1
#
_cell.length_a   1.000
_cell.length_b   1.000
_cell.length_c   1.000
_cell.angle_alpha   90.00
_cell.angle_beta   90.00
_cell.angle_gamma   90.00
#
_symmetry.space_group_name_H-M   'P 1'
#
loop_
_entity.id
_entity.type
_entity.pdbx_description
1 polymer ?
#
loop_
_entity_poly.entity_id
_entity_poly.type
_entity_poly.pdbx_seq_one_letter_code
_entity_poly.pdbx_strand_id
1 'polypeptide(L)' 'MNTHPHTSDIRLAKRLWPEAGGHIEQVRRTGEVRYVHPDFERPLRLNDRRKDVPAKLLTRLNQLGRRVGPTA' A
#
# COMPACT_ATOMS: atom_id res chain seq x y z
N MET A 1 1.49 -14.81 10.02
CA MET A 1 2.45 -15.05 8.92
C MET A 1 3.10 -13.72 8.58
N ASN A 2 4.37 -13.54 8.96
CA ASN A 2 5.16 -12.33 8.71
C ASN A 2 5.72 -12.37 7.29
N THR A 3 4.88 -12.05 6.32
CA THR A 3 5.30 -11.97 4.93
C THR A 3 5.66 -10.51 4.65
N HIS A 4 6.96 -10.18 4.62
CA HIS A 4 7.40 -8.90 4.06
C HIS A 4 7.01 -8.91 2.58
N PRO A 5 6.09 -8.04 2.13
CA PRO A 5 5.62 -8.09 0.76
C PRO A 5 6.66 -7.44 -0.17
N HIS A 6 7.69 -8.19 -0.54
CA HIS A 6 8.48 -7.93 -1.73
C HIS A 6 7.63 -8.34 -2.94
N THR A 7 6.71 -7.46 -3.35
CA THR A 7 5.90 -7.68 -4.54
C THR A 7 6.19 -6.65 -5.62
N SER A 8 6.62 -7.12 -6.79
CA SER A 8 6.72 -6.32 -8.01
C SER A 8 5.38 -6.26 -8.77
N ASP A 9 4.32 -6.89 -8.24
CA ASP A 9 2.98 -6.89 -8.84
C ASP A 9 2.07 -5.85 -8.18
N ILE A 10 1.64 -4.86 -8.97
CA ILE A 10 0.75 -3.78 -8.53
C ILE A 10 -0.63 -4.29 -8.11
N ARG A 11 -1.12 -5.39 -8.69
CA ARG A 11 -2.41 -5.99 -8.29
C ARG A 11 -2.30 -6.60 -6.90
N LEU A 12 -1.18 -7.27 -6.62
CA LEU A 12 -0.92 -7.81 -5.29
C LEU A 12 -0.75 -6.67 -4.27
N ALA A 13 0.00 -5.62 -4.59
CA ALA A 13 0.16 -4.46 -3.72
C ALA A 13 -1.18 -3.76 -3.40
N LYS A 14 -2.07 -3.62 -4.40
CA LYS A 14 -3.42 -3.08 -4.23
C LYS A 14 -4.30 -3.94 -3.32
N ARG A 15 -4.10 -5.26 -3.33
CA ARG A 15 -4.82 -6.19 -2.46
C ARG A 15 -4.28 -6.18 -1.03
N LEU A 16 -2.96 -6.14 -0.87
CA LEU A 16 -2.31 -6.17 0.44
C LEU A 16 -2.58 -4.90 1.26
N TRP A 17 -2.74 -3.75 0.61
CA TRP A 17 -3.00 -2.49 1.31
C TRP A 17 -4.26 -2.51 2.19
N PRO A 18 -5.46 -2.88 1.67
CA PRO A 18 -6.64 -3.03 2.51
C PRO A 18 -6.57 -4.20 3.47
N GLU A 19 -5.89 -5.31 3.11
CA GLU A 19 -5.65 -6.42 4.05
C GLU A 19 -4.81 -5.99 5.26
N ALA A 20 -3.93 -5.00 5.10
CA ALA A 20 -3.14 -4.41 6.17
C ALA A 20 -3.89 -3.33 6.99
N GLY A 21 -5.16 -3.04 6.69
CA GLY A 21 -5.96 -2.02 7.39
C GLY A 21 -5.96 -0.64 6.71
N GLY A 22 -5.48 -0.55 5.47
CA GLY A 22 -5.54 0.68 4.67
C GLY A 22 -6.83 0.81 3.84
N HIS A 23 -7.04 2.00 3.28
CA HIS A 23 -8.11 2.28 2.32
C HIS A 23 -7.54 2.87 1.03
N ILE A 24 -8.17 2.54 -0.09
CA ILE A 24 -7.80 3.02 -1.42
C ILE A 24 -8.93 3.89 -1.95
N GLU A 25 -8.67 5.18 -2.16
CA GLU A 25 -9.65 6.14 -2.68
C GLU A 25 -9.30 6.54 -4.10
N GLN A 26 -10.27 6.46 -5.03
CA GLN A 26 -10.08 6.99 -6.37
C GLN A 26 -10.31 8.51 -6.40
N VAL A 27 -9.35 9.24 -6.95
CA VAL A 27 -9.49 10.69 -7.17
C VAL A 27 -10.18 10.87 -8.52
N ARG A 28 -11.40 11.40 -8.47
CA ARG A 28 -12.33 11.47 -9.62
C ARG A 28 -11.66 12.10 -10.86
N ARG A 29 -11.87 11.46 -12.02
CA ARG A 29 -11.54 11.91 -13.39
C ARG A 29 -10.06 12.04 -13.77
N THR A 30 -9.11 11.78 -12.88
CA THR A 30 -7.66 11.93 -13.21
C THR A 30 -6.90 10.62 -13.33
N GLY A 31 -7.49 9.50 -12.86
CA GLY A 31 -6.77 8.23 -12.74
C GLY A 31 -5.75 8.25 -11.58
N GLU A 32 -5.79 9.25 -10.71
CA GLU A 32 -5.03 9.28 -9.46
C GLU A 32 -5.78 8.50 -8.38
N VAL A 33 -5.02 7.81 -7.52
CA VAL A 33 -5.50 6.99 -6.42
C VAL A 33 -4.74 7.36 -5.16
N ARG A 34 -5.47 7.45 -4.05
CA ARG A 34 -4.94 7.72 -2.72
C ARG A 34 -4.94 6.44 -1.89
N TYR A 35 -3.79 6.13 -1.33
CA TYR A 35 -3.57 5.04 -0.39
C TYR A 35 -3.51 5.65 1.01
N VAL A 36 -4.61 5.52 1.74
CA VAL A 36 -4.81 6.02 3.09
C VAL A 36 -4.58 4.89 4.07
N HIS A 37 -3.97 5.16 5.22
CA HIS A 37 -3.80 4.18 6.29
C HIS A 37 -3.69 4.91 7.62
N PRO A 38 -4.32 4.45 8.71
CA PRO A 38 -4.30 5.14 10.01
C PRO A 38 -2.88 5.36 10.56
N ASP A 39 -1.96 4.41 10.35
CA ASP A 39 -0.56 4.52 10.76
C ASP A 39 0.28 5.58 10.03
N PHE A 40 -0.23 6.16 8.94
CA PHE A 40 0.50 7.15 8.14
C PHE A 40 -0.28 8.46 8.08
N GLU A 41 0.27 9.52 8.67
CA GLU A 41 -0.32 10.87 8.66
C GLU A 41 -0.64 11.38 7.25
N ARG A 42 0.19 11.03 6.26
CA ARG A 42 0.05 11.51 4.88
C ARG A 42 -0.36 10.38 3.94
N PRO A 43 -1.45 10.50 3.18
CA PRO A 43 -1.84 9.50 2.19
C PRO A 43 -0.85 9.46 1.01
N LEU A 44 -0.71 8.29 0.40
CA LEU A 44 0.13 8.09 -0.79
C LEU A 44 -0.69 8.33 -2.05
N ARG A 45 -0.32 9.33 -2.85
CA ARG A 45 -0.97 9.62 -4.15
C ARG A 45 -0.19 8.93 -5.27
N LEU A 46 -0.85 8.04 -6.00
CA LEU A 46 -0.28 7.27 -7.10
C LEU A 46 -1.17 7.37 -8.33
N ASN A 47 -0.62 7.15 -9.52
CA ASN A 47 -1.41 7.05 -10.75
C ASN A 47 -1.78 5.58 -10.98
N ASP A 48 -3.09 5.29 -11.09
CA ASP A 48 -3.62 3.93 -11.23
C ASP A 48 -3.23 3.26 -12.54
N ARG A 49 -2.88 4.05 -13.57
CA ARG A 49 -2.47 3.57 -14.88
C ARG A 49 -1.06 2.97 -14.90
N ARG A 50 -0.29 3.12 -13.82
CA ARG A 50 1.05 2.50 -13.71
C ARG A 50 0.93 0.99 -13.52
N LYS A 51 1.75 0.25 -14.27
CA LYS A 51 1.87 -1.21 -14.16
C LYS A 51 2.91 -1.64 -13.12
N ASP A 52 3.92 -0.81 -12.89
CA ASP A 52 4.95 -1.05 -11.89
C ASP A 52 4.52 -0.59 -10.49
N VAL A 53 5.01 -1.29 -9.47
CA VAL A 53 4.79 -0.91 -8.07
C VAL A 53 5.69 0.25 -7.70
N PRO A 54 5.14 1.41 -7.30
CA PRO A 54 5.96 2.52 -6.85
C PRO A 54 6.74 2.13 -5.58
N ALA A 55 8.04 2.40 -5.55
CA ALA A 55 8.90 2.07 -4.41
C ALA A 55 8.38 2.62 -3.07
N LYS A 56 7.68 3.77 -3.09
CA LYS A 56 7.04 4.34 -1.91
C LYS A 56 5.90 3.47 -1.36
N LEU A 57 5.11 2.83 -2.23
CA LEU A 57 4.04 1.91 -1.82
C LEU A 57 4.63 0.66 -1.18
N LEU A 58 5.66 0.07 -1.81
CA LEU A 58 6.39 -1.08 -1.26
C LEU A 58 7.00 -0.77 0.10
N THR A 59 7.64 0.39 0.23
CA THR A 59 8.23 0.82 1.51
C THR A 59 7.20 0.86 2.62
N ARG A 60 6.01 1.40 2.36
CA ARG A 60 4.93 1.46 3.36
C ARG A 60 4.34 0.09 3.66
N LEU A 61 4.10 -0.75 2.66
CA LEU A 61 3.66 -2.13 2.88
C LEU A 61 4.66 -2.93 3.70
N ASN A 62 5.97 -2.73 3.47
CA ASN A 62 7.01 -3.34 4.29
C ASN A 62 7.01 -2.79 5.73
N GLN A 63 6.78 -1.49 5.93
CA GLN A 63 6.62 -0.91 7.26
C GLN A 63 5.42 -1.51 8.01
N LEU A 64 4.30 -1.74 7.32
CA LEU A 64 3.12 -2.39 7.89
C LEU A 64 3.41 -3.87 8.23
N GLY A 65 4.01 -4.63 7.31
CA GLY A 65 4.39 -6.03 7.56
C GLY A 65 5.40 -6.20 8.69
N ARG A 66 6.31 -5.24 8.88
CA ARG A 66 7.26 -5.23 10.00
C ARG A 66 6.59 -4.95 11.35
N ARG A 67 5.50 -4.16 11.36
CA ARG A 67 4.71 -3.89 12.57
C ARG A 67 3.87 -5.10 13.02
N VAL A 68 3.58 -6.05 12.12
CA VAL A 68 2.80 -7.26 12.42
C VAL A 68 3.67 -8.42 12.98
N GLY A 69 4.98 -8.19 13.23
CA GLY A 69 5.86 -9.13 13.94
C GLY A 69 5.65 -9.14 15.46
N PRO A 70 5.86 -10.29 16.12
CA PRO A 70 5.13 -10.67 17.32
C PRO A 70 5.37 -9.68 18.44
N THR A 71 4.28 -9.17 19.01
CA THR A 71 4.28 -8.79 20.42
C THR A 71 4.45 -10.08 21.21
N ALA A 72 5.70 -10.41 21.53
CA ALA A 72 6.10 -11.38 22.54
C ALA A 72 7.41 -10.90 23.17
#